data_AF-M5XBN7-F1
#
_entry.id   AF-M5XBN7-F1
#
_cell.length_a   1.000
_cell.length_b   1.000
_cell.length_c   1.000
_cell.angle_alpha   90.00
_cell.angle_beta   90.00
_cell.angle_gamma   90.00
#
_symmetry.space_group_name_H-M   'P 1'
#
loop_
_entity.id
_entity.type
_entity.pdbx_description
1 polymer ?
#
loop_
_entity_poly.entity_id
_entity_poly.type
_entity_poly.pdbx_seq_one_letter_code
_entity_poly.pdbx_strand_id
1 'polypeptide(L)'
;MKKKRASHAIHSKPVLDLKSIIHQNSQFFDKLVELIPARFYLPIDDDEKPWFQGLSKSAKASAKKESKENIKKARRQRLDPEKSSTTTLDLLKQSLEKKSSDESDSDEIEVKPVVAGLEDDDRSVTYEELQHRLRCKIEEFRAGRHCDGSERARKRIERHERYEKKGADPKKRKRETASDGKKSTSDDSVRKDADEASKELTFGHVKLGNEDELGKKNKKRKLSKLQELERAKQLEEAKKDPEKGEIIAKKHSWKAATSRAAGIKVHDDPKLLKQSLHKEKKKHQKNAEKWKGRVETTEKMKADKQKKRSDNISQKKQEKKMRKIAKREKKLMRPGFEGRKEGFITQG
;
A
#
# COMPACT_ATOMS: atom_id res chain seq x y z
N MET A 1 82.61 -46.96 0.77
CA MET A 1 81.68 -45.97 0.16
C MET A 1 80.28 -46.58 0.06
N LYS A 2 79.25 -45.83 0.51
CA LYS A 2 77.83 -45.92 0.08
C LYS A 2 77.07 -47.21 0.49
N LYS A 3 75.85 -47.21 1.03
CA LYS A 3 74.81 -46.19 1.28
C LYS A 3 73.79 -46.76 2.27
N LYS A 4 73.19 -45.87 3.08
CA LYS A 4 72.02 -46.10 3.96
C LYS A 4 70.83 -46.71 3.20
N ARG A 5 70.08 -47.57 3.89
CA ARG A 5 68.64 -47.79 3.65
C ARG A 5 67.93 -47.86 5.01
N ALA A 6 67.42 -46.72 5.46
CA ALA A 6 66.40 -46.66 6.51
C ALA A 6 65.05 -46.53 5.80
N SER A 7 64.15 -47.46 6.10
CA SER A 7 62.81 -47.61 5.55
C SER A 7 61.97 -46.34 5.72
N HIS A 8 61.33 -45.90 4.64
CA HIS A 8 60.28 -44.88 4.71
C HIS A 8 59.07 -45.48 5.43
N ALA A 9 58.88 -45.09 6.69
CA ALA A 9 57.63 -45.33 7.39
C ALA A 9 56.56 -44.45 6.73
N ILE A 10 55.65 -45.11 6.04
CA ILE A 10 54.45 -44.55 5.45
C ILE A 10 53.71 -43.80 6.55
N HIS A 11 53.57 -42.48 6.43
CA HIS A 11 52.69 -41.70 7.28
C HIS A 11 51.28 -42.29 7.16
N SER A 12 50.84 -42.99 8.20
CA SER A 12 49.46 -43.44 8.33
C SER A 12 48.58 -42.19 8.31
N LYS A 13 47.92 -41.94 7.18
CA LYS A 13 46.87 -40.94 7.08
C LYS A 13 45.90 -41.21 8.24
N PRO A 14 45.53 -40.20 9.05
CA PRO A 14 44.49 -40.42 10.03
C PRO A 14 43.28 -40.88 9.24
N VAL A 15 42.71 -42.02 9.62
CA VAL A 15 41.42 -42.48 9.11
C VAL A 15 40.42 -41.44 9.59
N LEU A 16 40.27 -40.37 8.81
CA LEU A 16 39.26 -39.36 9.02
C LEU A 16 37.93 -40.12 9.03
N ASP A 17 37.24 -40.10 10.17
CA ASP A 17 35.98 -40.80 10.31
C ASP A 17 34.99 -40.19 9.30
N LEU A 18 34.82 -40.89 8.18
CA LEU A 18 34.00 -40.41 7.07
C LEU A 18 32.57 -40.16 7.55
N LYS A 19 32.11 -40.92 8.55
CA LYS A 19 30.79 -40.72 9.17
C LYS A 19 30.70 -39.36 9.86
N SER A 20 31.74 -38.94 10.58
CA SER A 20 31.75 -37.62 11.23
C SER A 20 31.77 -36.49 10.21
N ILE A 21 32.52 -36.64 9.11
CA ILE A 21 32.57 -35.62 8.04
C ILE A 21 31.22 -35.52 7.33
N ILE A 22 30.60 -36.65 6.98
CA ILE A 22 29.28 -36.67 6.34
C ILE A 22 28.23 -36.02 7.26
N HIS A 23 28.28 -36.31 8.57
CA HIS A 23 27.37 -35.71 9.54
C HIS A 23 27.58 -34.19 9.70
N GLN A 24 28.82 -33.73 9.70
CA GLN A 24 29.13 -32.30 9.74
C GLN A 24 28.62 -31.58 8.48
N ASN A 25 28.81 -32.20 7.32
CA ASN A 25 28.32 -31.68 6.05
C ASN A 25 26.79 -31.66 6.02
N SER A 26 26.09 -32.70 6.51
CA SER A 26 24.63 -32.71 6.57
C SER A 26 24.09 -31.58 7.44
N GLN A 27 24.67 -31.39 8.64
CA GLN A 27 24.31 -30.27 9.51
C GLN A 27 24.60 -28.90 8.88
N PHE A 28 25.68 -28.78 8.09
CA PHE A 28 26.01 -27.55 7.39
C PHE A 28 24.97 -27.22 6.31
N PHE A 29 24.58 -28.20 5.50
CA PHE A 29 23.54 -28.02 4.50
C PHE A 29 22.17 -27.72 5.14
N ASP A 30 21.83 -28.38 6.25
CA ASP A 30 20.59 -28.11 6.98
C ASP A 30 20.51 -26.63 7.40
N LYS A 31 21.59 -26.09 7.96
CA LYS A 31 21.71 -24.67 8.32
C LYS A 31 21.59 -23.74 7.11
N LEU A 32 22.11 -24.13 5.94
CA LEU A 32 21.96 -23.33 4.73
C LEU A 32 20.50 -23.25 4.27
N VAL A 33 19.75 -24.35 4.37
CA VAL A 33 18.32 -24.37 4.03
C VAL A 33 17.51 -23.54 5.03
N GLU A 34 17.92 -23.49 6.29
CA GLU A 34 17.29 -22.64 7.32
C GLU A 34 17.42 -21.14 7.03
N LEU A 35 18.51 -20.71 6.38
CA LEU A 35 18.72 -19.30 6.02
C LEU A 35 17.78 -18.82 4.91
N ILE A 36 17.23 -19.75 4.13
CA ILE A 36 16.34 -19.44 3.01
C ILE A 36 14.89 -19.53 3.50
N PRO A 37 14.06 -18.49 3.33
CA PRO A 37 12.69 -18.52 3.80
C PRO A 37 11.88 -19.70 3.26
N ALA A 38 11.10 -20.34 4.13
CA ALA A 38 10.27 -21.51 3.82
C ALA A 38 9.34 -21.32 2.59
N ARG A 39 8.94 -20.07 2.33
CA ARG A 39 8.09 -19.67 1.19
C ARG A 39 8.64 -20.03 -0.20
N PHE A 40 9.93 -20.32 -0.31
CA PHE A 40 10.55 -20.72 -1.59
C PHE A 40 10.63 -22.23 -1.79
N TYR A 41 10.45 -23.02 -0.72
CA TYR A 41 10.49 -24.48 -0.77
C TYR A 41 9.11 -25.11 -0.63
N LEU A 42 8.22 -24.49 0.15
CA LEU A 42 6.83 -24.90 0.27
C LEU A 42 5.99 -24.18 -0.79
N PRO A 43 5.22 -24.91 -1.61
CA PRO A 43 4.18 -24.32 -2.44
C PRO A 43 3.28 -23.45 -1.57
N ILE A 44 3.07 -22.20 -1.99
CA ILE A 44 2.05 -21.36 -1.39
C ILE A 44 0.75 -21.82 -2.04
N ASP A 45 -0.01 -22.66 -1.35
CA ASP A 45 -1.33 -23.02 -1.83
C ASP A 45 -2.13 -21.72 -1.95
N ASP A 46 -2.50 -21.34 -3.18
CA ASP A 46 -3.23 -20.10 -3.46
C ASP A 46 -4.60 -20.08 -2.73
N ASP A 47 -5.06 -21.24 -2.28
CA ASP A 47 -6.25 -21.47 -1.47
C ASP A 47 -6.13 -20.95 -0.03
N GLU A 48 -4.92 -20.80 0.52
CA GLU A 48 -4.70 -20.22 1.85
C GLU A 48 -5.03 -18.73 1.91
N LYS A 49 -5.20 -18.08 0.75
CA LYS A 49 -5.56 -16.67 0.66
C LYS A 49 -7.03 -16.58 0.30
N PRO A 50 -7.95 -16.48 1.28
CA PRO A 50 -9.38 -16.57 1.01
C PRO A 50 -9.77 -15.42 0.09
N TRP A 51 -10.07 -15.75 -1.16
CA TRP A 51 -10.49 -14.75 -2.11
C TRP A 51 -11.92 -14.33 -1.76
N PHE A 52 -12.04 -13.21 -1.05
CA PHE A 52 -13.34 -12.78 -0.53
C PHE A 52 -14.32 -12.27 -1.61
N GLN A 53 -13.99 -12.31 -2.90
CA GLN A 53 -14.95 -11.90 -3.93
C GLN A 53 -15.96 -13.02 -4.18
N GLY A 54 -17.21 -12.67 -4.51
CA GLY A 54 -18.29 -13.65 -4.70
C GLY A 54 -19.06 -14.06 -3.43
N LEU A 55 -18.44 -14.04 -2.23
CA LEU A 55 -19.13 -14.45 -1.00
C LEU A 55 -20.24 -13.48 -0.54
N SER A 56 -21.26 -14.00 0.15
CA SER A 56 -22.34 -13.20 0.75
C SER A 56 -21.80 -12.27 1.85
N LYS A 57 -22.58 -11.24 2.24
CA LYS A 57 -22.13 -10.26 3.26
C LYS A 57 -21.84 -10.90 4.62
N SER A 58 -22.64 -11.89 5.03
CA SER A 58 -22.45 -12.64 6.27
C SER A 58 -21.23 -13.55 6.20
N ALA A 59 -21.06 -14.30 5.11
CA ALA A 59 -19.91 -15.17 4.90
C ALA A 59 -18.59 -14.38 4.78
N LYS A 60 -18.62 -13.18 4.18
CA LYS A 60 -17.47 -12.25 4.20
C LYS A 60 -17.11 -11.77 5.60
N ALA A 61 -18.08 -11.63 6.49
CA ALA A 61 -17.85 -11.18 7.85
C ALA A 61 -17.24 -12.29 8.71
N SER A 62 -17.73 -13.53 8.58
CA SER A 62 -17.15 -14.70 9.26
C SER A 62 -15.73 -14.97 8.79
N ALA A 63 -15.49 -15.05 7.48
CA ALA A 63 -14.15 -15.33 6.94
C ALA A 63 -13.12 -14.22 7.31
N LYS A 64 -13.56 -12.95 7.42
CA LYS A 64 -12.71 -11.87 7.94
C LYS A 64 -12.45 -11.96 9.45
N LYS A 65 -13.40 -12.50 10.22
CA LYS A 65 -13.23 -12.74 11.66
C LYS A 65 -12.22 -13.87 11.88
N GLU A 66 -12.36 -14.96 11.14
CA GLU A 66 -11.43 -16.10 11.13
C GLU A 66 -10.02 -15.66 10.74
N SER A 67 -9.86 -14.89 9.66
CA SER A 67 -8.55 -14.34 9.27
C SER A 67 -7.90 -13.50 10.38
N LYS A 68 -8.69 -12.66 11.07
CA LYS A 68 -8.18 -11.87 12.21
C LYS A 68 -7.80 -12.75 13.40
N GLU A 69 -8.55 -13.81 13.67
CA GLU A 69 -8.25 -14.77 14.74
C GLU A 69 -7.00 -15.58 14.40
N ASN A 70 -6.84 -16.02 13.15
CA ASN A 70 -5.66 -16.74 12.67
C ASN A 70 -4.41 -15.85 12.76
N ILE A 71 -4.48 -14.58 12.36
CA ILE A 71 -3.36 -13.63 12.54
C ILE A 71 -3.01 -13.46 14.02
N LYS A 72 -3.99 -13.42 14.93
CA LYS A 72 -3.74 -13.33 16.37
C LYS A 72 -3.11 -14.61 16.92
N LYS A 73 -3.58 -15.79 16.49
CA LYS A 73 -3.02 -17.09 16.86
C LYS A 73 -1.58 -17.22 16.36
N ALA A 74 -1.30 -16.88 15.11
CA ALA A 74 0.05 -16.87 14.55
C ALA A 74 1.00 -15.94 15.33
N ARG A 75 0.51 -14.76 15.74
CA ARG A 75 1.31 -13.84 16.60
C ARG A 75 1.60 -14.42 17.98
N ARG A 76 0.69 -15.19 18.56
CA ARG A 76 0.92 -15.90 19.85
C ARG A 76 1.92 -17.03 19.66
N GLN A 77 1.73 -17.87 18.64
CA GLN A 77 2.63 -18.97 18.32
C GLN A 77 4.06 -18.50 18.02
N ARG A 78 4.22 -17.31 17.40
CA ARG A 78 5.55 -16.71 17.19
C ARG A 78 6.24 -16.29 18.50
N LEU A 79 5.49 -16.10 19.57
CA LEU A 79 6.00 -15.75 20.90
C LEU A 79 6.11 -16.96 21.83
N ASP A 80 5.67 -18.15 21.39
CA ASP A 80 5.79 -19.39 22.15
C ASP A 80 7.14 -20.06 21.81
N PRO A 81 8.03 -20.32 22.78
CA PRO A 81 9.36 -20.88 22.53
C PRO A 81 9.32 -22.29 21.91
N GLU A 82 8.32 -23.09 22.29
CA GLU A 82 8.09 -24.46 21.77
C GLU A 82 7.63 -24.49 20.30
N LYS A 83 7.06 -23.40 19.78
CA LYS A 83 6.48 -23.34 18.41
C LYS A 83 7.27 -22.43 17.47
N SER A 84 8.00 -21.48 18.03
CA SER A 84 8.90 -20.58 17.29
C SER A 84 10.17 -21.26 16.79
N SER A 85 10.46 -22.48 17.28
CA SER A 85 11.54 -23.35 16.81
C SER A 85 11.22 -24.10 15.52
N THR A 86 10.04 -23.94 14.92
CA THR A 86 9.69 -24.58 13.64
C THR A 86 10.58 -24.05 12.52
N THR A 87 11.59 -24.84 12.15
CA THR A 87 12.55 -24.48 11.10
C THR A 87 11.95 -24.72 9.72
N THR A 88 12.56 -24.17 8.68
CA THR A 88 12.10 -24.37 7.29
C THR A 88 12.13 -25.86 6.90
N LEU A 89 13.09 -26.61 7.45
CA LEU A 89 13.19 -28.06 7.31
C LEU A 89 12.09 -28.80 8.04
N ASP A 90 11.71 -28.36 9.23
CA ASP A 90 10.60 -28.96 9.99
C ASP A 90 9.27 -28.82 9.24
N LEU A 91 9.03 -27.65 8.64
CA LEU A 91 7.88 -27.43 7.76
C LEU A 91 7.92 -28.30 6.49
N LEU A 92 9.11 -28.50 5.91
CA LEU A 92 9.29 -29.37 4.76
C LEU A 92 9.00 -30.84 5.12
N LYS A 93 9.55 -31.31 6.25
CA LYS A 93 9.30 -32.66 6.78
C LYS A 93 7.82 -32.88 7.06
N GLN A 94 7.16 -31.93 7.74
CA GLN A 94 5.72 -32.00 7.99
C GLN A 94 4.90 -32.03 6.69
N SER A 95 5.30 -31.29 5.65
CA SER A 95 4.62 -31.33 4.35
C SER A 95 4.80 -32.68 3.66
N LEU A 96 6.00 -33.26 3.72
CA LEU A 96 6.27 -34.59 3.17
C LEU A 96 5.54 -35.69 3.94
N GLU A 97 5.49 -35.61 5.27
CA GLU A 97 4.73 -36.54 6.12
C GLU A 97 3.23 -36.47 5.82
N LYS A 98 2.66 -35.26 5.70
CA LYS A 98 1.26 -35.07 5.31
C LYS A 98 0.96 -35.66 3.93
N LYS A 99 1.85 -35.44 2.95
CA LYS A 99 1.73 -36.08 1.64
C LYS A 99 1.80 -37.60 1.76
N SER A 100 2.76 -38.14 2.51
CA SER A 100 2.86 -39.60 2.71
C SER A 100 1.66 -40.22 3.44
N SER A 101 0.98 -39.46 4.31
CA SER A 101 -0.22 -39.94 5.00
C SER A 101 -1.47 -39.88 4.11
N ASP A 102 -1.59 -38.88 3.25
CA ASP A 102 -2.69 -38.80 2.26
C ASP A 102 -2.55 -39.84 1.13
N GLU A 103 -1.31 -40.30 0.86
CA GLU A 103 -0.99 -41.33 -0.15
C GLU A 103 -1.13 -42.79 0.38
N SER A 104 -1.63 -43.00 1.60
CA SER A 104 -1.81 -44.34 2.19
C SER A 104 -3.24 -44.92 2.06
N ASP A 105 -4.17 -44.21 1.42
CA ASP A 105 -5.59 -44.61 1.30
C ASP A 105 -6.11 -44.67 -0.15
N SER A 106 -5.25 -44.74 -1.17
CA SER A 106 -5.66 -45.08 -2.54
C SER A 106 -4.48 -45.58 -3.38
N ASP A 107 -4.75 -46.60 -4.19
CA ASP A 107 -3.83 -47.52 -4.84
C ASP A 107 -2.73 -46.92 -5.77
N GLU A 108 -1.69 -47.74 -5.98
CA GLU A 108 -0.57 -47.63 -6.93
C GLU A 108 -0.83 -46.78 -8.18
N ILE A 109 -0.10 -45.66 -8.33
CA ILE A 109 0.12 -45.01 -9.64
C ILE A 109 1.56 -44.49 -9.75
N GLU A 110 2.20 -44.84 -10.86
CA GLU A 110 3.56 -44.48 -11.29
C GLU A 110 3.90 -42.99 -11.09
N VAL A 111 5.08 -42.74 -10.51
CA VAL A 111 5.66 -41.39 -10.40
C VAL A 111 6.07 -40.87 -11.78
N LYS A 112 5.17 -40.15 -12.44
CA LYS A 112 5.47 -39.28 -13.58
C LYS A 112 5.94 -37.91 -13.06
N PRO A 113 7.18 -37.47 -13.29
CA PRO A 113 7.56 -36.08 -13.04
C PRO A 113 6.76 -35.19 -14.00
N VAL A 114 6.01 -34.25 -13.43
CA VAL A 114 5.23 -33.25 -14.17
C VAL A 114 6.17 -32.31 -14.91
N VAL A 115 6.43 -32.65 -16.17
CA VAL A 115 6.85 -31.71 -17.23
C VAL A 115 5.86 -31.85 -18.38
N ALA A 116 4.57 -31.74 -18.07
CA ALA A 116 3.52 -31.68 -19.09
C ALA A 116 3.46 -30.26 -19.67
N GLY A 117 4.13 -30.06 -20.80
CA GLY A 117 4.06 -28.81 -21.54
C GLY A 117 5.01 -28.62 -22.72
N LEU A 118 5.73 -29.66 -23.18
CA LEU A 118 6.57 -29.57 -24.38
C LEU A 118 6.63 -30.92 -25.14
N GLU A 119 5.55 -31.20 -25.86
CA GLU A 119 5.54 -32.01 -27.09
C GLU A 119 4.78 -31.09 -28.06
N ASP A 120 5.34 -30.50 -29.12
CA ASP A 120 6.19 -31.03 -30.18
C ASP A 120 7.13 -29.94 -30.72
N ASP A 121 8.39 -30.29 -31.03
CA ASP A 121 9.16 -29.78 -32.18
C ASP A 121 10.57 -30.39 -32.16
N ASP A 122 10.68 -31.63 -32.66
CA ASP A 122 11.96 -32.23 -33.09
C ASP A 122 12.46 -31.56 -34.39
N ARG A 123 12.72 -30.24 -34.32
CA ARG A 123 13.56 -29.53 -35.29
C ARG A 123 14.87 -29.22 -34.61
N SER A 124 15.99 -29.65 -35.21
CA SER A 124 17.33 -29.30 -34.75
C SER A 124 17.51 -27.78 -34.77
N VAL A 125 17.25 -27.12 -33.64
CA VAL A 125 17.35 -25.67 -33.45
C VAL A 125 18.82 -25.27 -33.54
N THR A 126 19.14 -24.36 -34.44
CA THR A 126 20.49 -23.79 -34.54
C THR A 126 20.81 -22.93 -33.32
N TYR A 127 22.08 -22.87 -32.91
CA TYR A 127 22.51 -22.15 -31.70
C TYR A 127 22.05 -20.68 -31.66
N GLU A 128 21.99 -20.01 -32.82
CA GLU A 128 21.53 -18.63 -32.95
C GLU A 128 20.03 -18.46 -32.67
N GLU A 129 19.23 -19.46 -33.06
CA GLU A 129 17.78 -19.49 -32.87
C GLU A 129 17.44 -19.72 -31.39
N LEU A 130 18.26 -20.48 -30.66
CA LEU A 130 18.20 -20.61 -29.20
C LEU A 130 18.53 -19.28 -28.50
N GLN A 131 19.58 -18.58 -28.94
CA GLN A 131 19.92 -17.26 -28.39
C GLN A 131 18.81 -16.24 -28.65
N HIS A 132 18.19 -16.27 -29.82
CA HIS A 132 17.10 -15.36 -30.16
C HIS A 132 15.85 -15.66 -29.33
N ARG A 133 15.49 -16.93 -29.16
CA ARG A 133 14.41 -17.35 -28.24
C ARG A 133 14.68 -16.91 -26.80
N LEU A 134 15.92 -17.07 -26.32
CA LEU A 134 16.31 -16.62 -24.99
C LEU A 134 16.18 -15.09 -24.85
N ARG A 135 16.63 -14.32 -25.86
CA ARG A 135 16.49 -12.86 -25.87
C ARG A 135 15.03 -12.42 -25.85
N CYS A 136 14.18 -13.00 -26.70
CA CYS A 136 12.74 -12.74 -26.70
C CYS A 136 12.09 -13.11 -25.36
N LYS A 137 12.49 -14.24 -24.75
CA LYS A 137 11.97 -14.65 -23.44
C LYS A 137 12.41 -13.71 -22.32
N ILE A 138 13.67 -13.26 -22.33
CA ILE A 138 14.17 -12.26 -21.38
C ILE A 138 13.44 -10.92 -21.58
N GLU A 139 13.13 -10.56 -22.83
CA GLU A 139 12.42 -9.33 -23.16
C GLU A 139 10.93 -9.39 -22.76
N GLU A 140 10.26 -10.53 -22.93
CA GLU A 140 8.93 -10.81 -22.34
C GLU A 140 8.96 -10.67 -20.82
N PHE A 141 9.94 -11.28 -20.14
CA PHE A 141 10.08 -11.13 -18.69
C PHE A 141 10.45 -9.72 -18.27
N ARG A 142 11.10 -8.92 -19.13
CA ARG A 142 11.37 -7.49 -18.88
C ARG A 142 10.13 -6.62 -19.14
N ALA A 143 9.32 -6.93 -20.15
CA ALA A 143 8.07 -6.25 -20.47
C ALA A 143 6.98 -6.55 -19.42
N GLY A 144 6.85 -7.81 -18.99
CA GLY A 144 5.97 -8.21 -17.88
C GLY A 144 6.38 -7.60 -16.53
N ARG A 145 7.66 -7.24 -16.37
CA ARG A 145 8.17 -6.41 -15.28
C ARG A 145 8.18 -4.94 -15.68
N HIS A 146 7.04 -4.39 -16.10
CA HIS A 146 6.81 -2.95 -16.04
C HIS A 146 7.16 -2.47 -14.63
N CYS A 147 8.36 -1.93 -14.47
CA CYS A 147 8.88 -1.39 -13.24
C CYS A 147 8.16 -0.05 -12.98
N ASP A 148 6.93 -0.12 -12.48
CA ASP A 148 6.21 1.00 -11.82
C ASP A 148 7.01 1.53 -10.59
N GLY A 149 8.09 0.83 -10.21
CA GLY A 149 9.14 1.35 -9.34
C GLY A 149 9.85 2.59 -9.91
N SER A 150 10.03 2.70 -11.23
CA SER A 150 10.67 3.87 -11.85
C SER A 150 9.77 5.10 -11.78
N GLU A 151 8.47 4.99 -12.08
CA GLU A 151 7.56 6.14 -12.00
C GLU A 151 7.32 6.58 -10.55
N ARG A 152 7.14 5.63 -9.62
CA ARG A 152 7.03 5.93 -8.18
C ARG A 152 8.33 6.47 -7.58
N ALA A 153 9.49 5.95 -7.96
CA ALA A 153 10.78 6.46 -7.51
C ALA A 153 11.06 7.86 -8.10
N ARG A 154 10.81 8.08 -9.40
CA ARG A 154 10.87 9.40 -10.05
C ARG A 154 9.95 10.40 -9.36
N LYS A 155 8.72 10.02 -9.03
CA LYS A 155 7.75 10.86 -8.31
C LYS A 155 8.10 11.10 -6.84
N ARG A 156 8.95 10.26 -6.24
CA ARG A 156 9.48 10.42 -4.87
C ARG A 156 10.68 11.36 -4.88
N ILE A 157 11.56 11.23 -5.86
CA ILE A 157 12.71 12.11 -6.13
C ILE A 157 12.20 13.52 -6.50
N GLU A 158 11.24 13.63 -7.42
CA GLU A 158 10.63 14.91 -7.82
C GLU A 158 9.92 15.62 -6.64
N ARG A 159 9.39 14.85 -5.68
CA ARG A 159 8.79 15.39 -4.46
C ARG A 159 9.86 15.90 -3.50
N HIS A 160 10.96 15.16 -3.33
CA HIS A 160 12.10 15.54 -2.49
C HIS A 160 12.77 16.81 -3.03
N GLU A 161 13.04 16.88 -4.33
CA GLU A 161 13.56 18.08 -5.00
C GLU A 161 12.63 19.29 -4.88
N ARG A 162 11.30 19.07 -4.85
CA ARG A 162 10.32 20.16 -4.65
C ARG A 162 10.29 20.67 -3.20
N TYR A 163 10.62 19.85 -2.22
CA TYR A 163 10.78 20.27 -0.82
C TYR A 163 12.11 21.00 -0.62
N GLU A 164 13.20 20.54 -1.25
CA GLU A 164 14.51 21.21 -1.25
C GLU A 164 14.48 22.57 -1.97
N LYS A 165 13.82 22.66 -3.13
CA LYS A 165 13.65 23.95 -3.85
C LYS A 165 12.68 24.92 -3.18
N LYS A 166 11.85 24.46 -2.24
CA LYS A 166 10.96 25.30 -1.44
C LYS A 166 11.53 25.46 -0.03
N GLY A 167 12.71 26.07 0.04
CA GLY A 167 13.23 26.80 1.19
C GLY A 167 13.02 26.14 2.55
N ALA A 168 14.07 25.51 3.05
CA ALA A 168 14.30 25.41 4.49
C ALA A 168 14.27 26.84 5.08
N ASP A 169 13.12 27.24 5.60
CA ASP A 169 12.95 28.46 6.39
C ASP A 169 12.86 28.03 7.87
N PRO A 170 13.98 27.99 8.62
CA PRO A 170 13.95 27.63 10.03
C PRO A 170 13.47 28.85 10.83
N LYS A 171 12.16 29.08 10.89
CA LYS A 171 11.58 30.08 11.82
C LYS A 171 11.62 29.54 13.24
N LYS A 172 12.79 29.76 13.85
CA LYS A 172 13.02 29.89 15.28
C LYS A 172 12.07 30.95 15.85
N ARG A 173 11.63 30.67 17.07
CA ARG A 173 10.83 31.53 17.96
C ARG A 173 11.53 32.89 18.14
N LYS A 174 10.80 34.00 17.97
CA LYS A 174 11.10 35.35 18.49
C LYS A 174 9.74 36.03 18.68
N ARG A 175 9.22 36.23 19.91
CA ARG A 175 9.54 37.29 20.89
C ARG A 175 9.70 38.66 20.23
N GLU A 176 8.72 39.51 20.52
CA GLU A 176 8.55 40.88 20.05
C GLU A 176 9.65 41.82 20.56
N THR A 177 10.07 42.76 19.69
CA THR A 177 10.45 44.15 20.02
C THR A 177 10.65 44.93 18.70
N ALA A 178 10.35 46.22 18.78
CA ALA A 178 10.04 47.16 17.71
C ALA A 178 11.22 47.80 16.94
N SER A 179 10.82 48.66 15.98
CA SER A 179 11.51 49.81 15.36
C SER A 179 12.11 49.66 13.94
N ASP A 180 11.41 50.31 13.01
CA ASP A 180 11.81 51.42 12.12
C ASP A 180 12.92 51.29 11.05
N GLY A 181 12.59 51.80 9.85
CA GLY A 181 13.45 52.71 9.09
C GLY A 181 14.48 52.19 8.05
N LYS A 182 14.14 52.43 6.77
CA LYS A 182 15.00 53.05 5.71
C LYS A 182 15.78 52.15 4.70
N LYS A 183 16.07 52.80 3.57
CA LYS A 183 16.18 52.37 2.16
C LYS A 183 17.60 52.58 1.59
N SER A 184 18.05 51.74 0.65
CA SER A 184 19.02 52.02 -0.45
C SER A 184 19.15 50.74 -1.31
N THR A 185 18.80 50.65 -2.60
CA THR A 185 19.36 51.16 -3.87
C THR A 185 20.68 50.52 -4.34
N SER A 186 20.65 50.11 -5.61
CA SER A 186 21.71 49.76 -6.59
C SER A 186 22.44 48.41 -6.46
N ASP A 187 21.93 47.38 -7.15
CA ASP A 187 22.75 46.36 -7.84
C ASP A 187 21.87 45.54 -8.84
N ASP A 188 21.48 46.11 -9.99
CA ASP A 188 20.59 45.46 -10.98
C ASP A 188 21.21 45.28 -12.38
N SER A 189 22.46 45.71 -12.61
CA SER A 189 23.12 45.56 -13.92
C SER A 189 23.97 44.30 -14.05
N VAL A 190 24.61 43.82 -12.97
CA VAL A 190 25.55 42.69 -13.05
C VAL A 190 24.86 41.32 -13.04
N ARG A 191 23.58 41.25 -12.64
CA ARG A 191 22.81 39.99 -12.56
C ARG A 191 22.16 39.59 -13.89
N LYS A 192 21.82 40.56 -14.75
CA LYS A 192 21.13 40.29 -16.03
C LYS A 192 22.04 39.62 -17.05
N ASP A 193 23.32 40.03 -17.12
CA ASP A 193 24.26 39.49 -18.10
C ASP A 193 24.69 38.03 -17.78
N ALA A 194 24.77 37.68 -16.49
CA ALA A 194 25.04 36.29 -16.06
C ALA A 194 23.84 35.34 -16.30
N ASP A 195 22.61 35.86 -16.20
CA ASP A 195 21.38 35.12 -16.47
C ASP A 195 21.09 34.98 -17.98
N GLU A 196 21.75 35.76 -18.83
CA GLU A 196 21.61 35.70 -20.30
C GLU A 196 22.66 34.75 -20.90
N ALA A 197 23.92 34.82 -20.44
CA ALA A 197 24.99 33.89 -20.86
C ALA A 197 24.72 32.42 -20.46
N SER A 198 24.02 32.19 -19.33
CA SER A 198 23.64 30.84 -18.89
C SER A 198 22.47 30.22 -19.67
N LYS A 199 21.77 30.99 -20.50
CA LYS A 199 20.72 30.49 -21.41
C LYS A 199 21.26 30.11 -22.79
N GLU A 200 22.41 30.63 -23.18
CA GLU A 200 23.00 30.41 -24.51
C GLU A 200 23.89 29.16 -24.59
N LEU A 201 24.51 28.73 -23.49
CA LEU A 201 25.19 27.43 -23.42
C LEU A 201 24.28 26.34 -22.84
N THR A 202 23.35 25.83 -23.64
CA THR A 202 22.75 24.50 -23.41
C THR A 202 23.28 23.52 -24.44
N PHE A 203 24.14 22.61 -23.98
CA PHE A 203 24.69 21.51 -24.76
C PHE A 203 23.54 20.62 -25.27
N GLY A 204 23.33 20.60 -26.59
CA GLY A 204 22.44 19.62 -27.23
C GLY A 204 21.17 20.15 -27.91
N HIS A 205 21.08 21.41 -28.32
CA HIS A 205 19.97 21.86 -29.18
C HIS A 205 20.46 22.49 -30.49
N VAL A 206 20.53 21.66 -31.53
CA VAL A 206 20.68 22.11 -32.92
C VAL A 206 19.33 22.61 -33.40
N LYS A 207 19.20 23.93 -33.63
CA LYS A 207 17.99 24.53 -34.21
C LYS A 207 17.97 24.32 -35.71
N LEU A 208 17.16 23.37 -36.18
CA LEU A 208 16.68 23.33 -37.56
C LEU A 208 15.40 24.18 -37.64
N GLY A 209 15.32 25.05 -38.64
CA GLY A 209 14.32 26.11 -38.76
C GLY A 209 12.86 25.65 -38.90
N ASN A 210 11.95 26.56 -38.51
CA ASN A 210 10.48 26.55 -38.62
C ASN A 210 9.67 25.61 -37.71
N GLU A 211 9.59 25.94 -36.41
CA GLU A 211 8.56 25.40 -35.49
C GLU A 211 8.02 26.45 -34.50
N ASP A 212 7.68 27.67 -34.95
CA ASP A 212 7.16 28.70 -34.05
C ASP A 212 5.63 28.67 -33.79
N GLU A 213 4.92 27.60 -34.14
CA GLU A 213 3.46 27.51 -33.88
C GLU A 213 3.00 26.46 -32.85
N LEU A 214 3.80 25.43 -32.52
CA LEU A 214 3.29 24.27 -31.76
C LEU A 214 3.96 23.95 -30.41
N GLY A 215 5.07 24.61 -30.05
CA GLY A 215 5.85 24.19 -28.88
C GLY A 215 5.62 24.95 -27.56
N LYS A 216 5.14 26.20 -27.59
CA LYS A 216 5.24 27.12 -26.42
C LYS A 216 3.99 27.97 -26.20
N LYS A 217 2.84 27.33 -25.96
CA LYS A 217 1.68 28.02 -25.38
C LYS A 217 1.26 27.26 -24.13
N ASN A 218 1.66 27.81 -22.98
CA ASN A 218 1.08 27.72 -21.64
C ASN A 218 0.12 26.54 -21.39
N LYS A 219 0.31 25.80 -20.28
CA LYS A 219 -0.70 24.89 -19.70
C LYS A 219 -2.02 25.63 -19.48
N LYS A 220 -2.81 25.87 -20.53
CA LYS A 220 -4.10 26.53 -20.46
C LYS A 220 -4.95 25.60 -19.61
N ARG A 221 -5.44 26.12 -18.49
CA ARG A 221 -6.34 25.40 -17.60
C ARG A 221 -7.45 24.82 -18.47
N LYS A 222 -7.65 23.50 -18.40
CA LYS A 222 -8.80 22.85 -19.05
C LYS A 222 -10.05 23.58 -18.61
N LEU A 223 -10.94 23.87 -19.56
CA LEU A 223 -12.19 24.56 -19.27
C LEU A 223 -13.01 23.75 -18.28
N SER A 224 -13.92 24.41 -17.56
CA SER A 224 -14.79 23.65 -16.68
C SER A 224 -15.69 22.76 -17.53
N LYS A 225 -15.99 21.57 -17.02
CA LYS A 225 -16.85 20.60 -17.71
C LYS A 225 -18.26 21.14 -18.01
N LEU A 226 -18.71 22.15 -17.25
CA LEU A 226 -19.94 22.89 -17.50
C LEU A 226 -19.82 23.80 -18.73
N GLN A 227 -18.70 24.52 -18.85
CA GLN A 227 -18.40 25.34 -20.03
C GLN A 227 -18.24 24.48 -21.29
N GLU A 228 -17.64 23.29 -21.16
CA GLU A 228 -17.56 22.31 -22.28
C GLU A 228 -18.95 21.84 -22.71
N LEU A 229 -19.85 21.58 -21.75
CA LEU A 229 -21.23 21.18 -22.05
C LEU A 229 -22.00 22.29 -22.76
N GLU A 230 -21.84 23.54 -22.31
CA GLU A 230 -22.47 24.71 -22.92
C GLU A 230 -21.98 24.90 -24.36
N ARG A 231 -20.67 24.81 -24.59
CA ARG A 231 -20.09 24.88 -25.94
C ARG A 231 -20.56 23.74 -26.83
N ALA A 232 -20.64 22.52 -26.30
CA ALA A 232 -21.17 21.37 -27.03
C ALA A 232 -22.62 21.58 -27.47
N LYS A 233 -23.46 22.17 -26.61
CA LYS A 233 -24.86 22.51 -26.95
C LYS A 233 -24.94 23.61 -28.00
N GLN A 234 -24.17 24.68 -27.85
CA GLN A 234 -24.13 25.78 -28.82
C GLN A 234 -23.68 25.29 -30.20
N LEU A 235 -22.72 24.35 -30.24
CA LEU A 235 -22.29 23.70 -31.47
C LEU A 235 -23.34 22.74 -32.05
N GLU A 236 -24.15 22.08 -31.21
CA GLU A 236 -25.28 21.26 -31.66
C GLU A 236 -26.40 22.13 -32.26
N GLU A 237 -26.68 23.28 -31.64
CA GLU A 237 -27.65 24.26 -32.11
C GLU A 237 -27.21 24.88 -33.44
N ALA A 238 -25.96 25.33 -33.55
CA ALA A 238 -25.41 25.90 -34.79
C ALA A 238 -25.31 24.88 -35.96
N LYS A 239 -25.35 23.57 -35.68
CA LYS A 239 -25.41 22.51 -36.70
C LYS A 239 -26.83 22.25 -37.23
N LYS A 240 -27.87 22.71 -36.53
CA LYS A 240 -29.27 22.50 -36.92
C LYS A 240 -29.76 23.48 -38.00
N ASP A 241 -29.02 24.55 -38.26
CA ASP A 241 -29.33 25.51 -39.33
C ASP A 241 -29.13 24.87 -40.72
N PRO A 242 -30.09 24.97 -41.66
CA PRO A 242 -30.07 24.19 -42.91
C PRO A 242 -28.93 24.56 -43.87
N GLU A 243 -28.60 25.84 -44.02
CA GLU A 243 -27.55 26.27 -44.97
C GLU A 243 -26.16 26.40 -44.33
N LYS A 244 -26.11 26.96 -43.12
CA LYS A 244 -24.85 27.21 -42.41
C LYS A 244 -24.41 26.01 -41.57
N GLY A 245 -25.34 25.17 -41.15
CA GLY A 245 -25.09 24.02 -40.28
C GLY A 245 -24.24 22.96 -40.94
N GLU A 246 -24.41 22.67 -42.24
CA GLU A 246 -23.55 21.73 -42.95
C GLU A 246 -22.10 22.22 -43.05
N ILE A 247 -21.91 23.51 -43.34
CA ILE A 247 -20.58 24.12 -43.44
C ILE A 247 -19.90 24.11 -42.06
N ILE A 248 -20.64 24.44 -41.01
CA ILE A 248 -20.17 24.42 -39.62
C ILE A 248 -19.85 22.99 -39.19
N ALA A 249 -20.70 22.01 -39.52
CA ALA A 249 -20.49 20.61 -39.22
C ALA A 249 -19.23 20.07 -39.89
N LYS A 250 -19.03 20.36 -41.19
CA LYS A 250 -17.82 20.00 -41.95
C LYS A 250 -16.59 20.67 -41.34
N LYS A 251 -16.61 21.99 -41.11
CA LYS A 251 -15.48 22.70 -40.47
C LYS A 251 -15.14 22.13 -39.09
N HIS A 252 -16.15 21.81 -38.29
CA HIS A 252 -15.96 21.25 -36.96
C HIS A 252 -15.43 19.81 -37.00
N SER A 253 -15.91 18.98 -37.94
CA SER A 253 -15.42 17.60 -38.07
C SER A 253 -13.95 17.56 -38.48
N TRP A 254 -13.54 18.40 -39.44
CA TRP A 254 -12.14 18.53 -39.83
C TRP A 254 -11.28 19.06 -38.68
N LYS A 255 -11.71 20.09 -37.96
CA LYS A 255 -10.98 20.61 -36.78
C LYS A 255 -10.86 19.58 -35.65
N ALA A 256 -11.91 18.77 -35.43
CA ALA A 256 -11.87 17.71 -34.45
C ALA A 256 -10.94 16.57 -34.88
N ALA A 257 -10.92 16.21 -36.17
CA ALA A 257 -10.02 15.21 -36.72
C ALA A 257 -8.55 15.65 -36.63
N THR A 258 -8.23 16.89 -36.98
CA THR A 258 -6.86 17.43 -36.85
C THR A 258 -6.43 17.49 -35.39
N SER A 259 -7.31 17.92 -34.47
CA SER A 259 -7.02 17.94 -33.03
C SER A 259 -6.79 16.54 -32.47
N ARG A 260 -7.55 15.52 -32.92
CA ARG A 260 -7.34 14.12 -32.53
C ARG A 260 -6.05 13.56 -33.10
N ALA A 261 -5.71 13.86 -34.35
CA ALA A 261 -4.45 13.47 -34.97
C ALA A 261 -3.24 14.11 -34.25
N ALA A 262 -3.39 15.34 -33.77
CA ALA A 262 -2.42 16.02 -32.89
C ALA A 262 -2.37 15.45 -31.45
N GLY A 263 -3.17 14.41 -31.12
CA GLY A 263 -3.18 13.75 -29.82
C GLY A 263 -4.03 14.44 -28.73
N ILE A 264 -4.82 15.47 -29.08
CA ILE A 264 -5.70 16.16 -28.13
C ILE A 264 -7.00 15.38 -27.96
N LYS A 265 -7.36 15.06 -26.71
CA LYS A 265 -8.63 14.40 -26.37
C LYS A 265 -9.79 15.39 -26.51
N VAL A 266 -10.55 15.26 -27.59
CA VAL A 266 -11.71 16.09 -27.91
C VAL A 266 -12.97 15.57 -27.18
N HIS A 267 -13.75 16.44 -26.53
CA HIS A 267 -14.93 16.10 -25.72
C HIS A 267 -16.14 16.94 -26.15
N ASP A 268 -16.86 16.50 -27.18
CA ASP A 268 -17.91 17.30 -27.81
C ASP A 268 -19.34 16.81 -27.53
N ASP A 269 -19.49 15.63 -26.90
CA ASP A 269 -20.81 15.01 -26.73
C ASP A 269 -21.54 15.55 -25.48
N PRO A 270 -22.66 16.28 -25.64
CA PRO A 270 -23.36 16.89 -24.50
C PRO A 270 -23.96 15.83 -23.56
N LYS A 271 -24.35 14.66 -24.09
CA LYS A 271 -24.88 13.54 -23.30
C LYS A 271 -23.81 12.95 -22.36
N LEU A 272 -22.60 12.72 -22.86
CA LEU A 272 -21.50 12.17 -22.05
C LEU A 272 -21.00 13.18 -21.01
N LEU A 273 -20.93 14.47 -21.37
CA LEU A 273 -20.58 15.54 -20.44
C LEU A 273 -21.59 15.63 -19.28
N LYS A 274 -22.90 15.58 -19.57
CA LYS A 274 -23.97 15.51 -18.55
C LYS A 274 -23.83 14.29 -17.64
N GLN A 275 -23.61 13.10 -18.21
CA GLN A 275 -23.45 11.88 -17.42
C GLN A 275 -22.24 11.94 -16.49
N SER A 276 -21.13 12.47 -16.96
CA SER A 276 -19.94 12.57 -16.12
C SER A 276 -20.08 13.64 -15.03
N LEU A 277 -20.76 14.76 -15.30
CA LEU A 277 -21.15 15.72 -14.24
C LEU A 277 -22.04 15.05 -13.19
N HIS A 278 -22.99 14.21 -13.61
CA HIS A 278 -23.84 13.45 -12.69
C HIS A 278 -23.04 12.46 -11.83
N LYS A 279 -22.07 11.76 -12.43
CA LYS A 279 -21.15 10.86 -11.71
C LYS A 279 -20.33 11.63 -10.66
N GLU A 280 -19.82 12.81 -11.01
CA GLU A 280 -19.09 13.69 -10.10
C GLU A 280 -19.97 14.17 -8.94
N LYS A 281 -21.20 14.63 -9.22
CA LYS A 281 -22.18 15.03 -8.21
C LYS A 281 -22.50 13.87 -7.26
N LYS A 282 -22.79 12.68 -7.78
CA LYS A 282 -23.04 11.47 -6.97
C LYS A 282 -21.83 11.09 -6.10
N LYS A 283 -20.62 11.18 -6.64
CA LYS A 283 -19.38 10.92 -5.88
C LYS A 283 -19.23 11.93 -4.74
N HIS A 284 -19.51 13.21 -5.01
CA HIS A 284 -19.46 14.26 -3.99
C HIS A 284 -20.51 14.04 -2.90
N GLN A 285 -21.75 13.72 -3.25
CA GLN A 285 -22.81 13.37 -2.30
C GLN A 285 -22.42 12.20 -1.39
N LYS A 286 -21.94 11.09 -1.97
CA LYS A 286 -21.47 9.92 -1.18
C LYS A 286 -20.33 10.29 -0.25
N ASN A 287 -19.42 11.17 -0.68
CA ASN A 287 -18.32 11.62 0.17
C ASN A 287 -18.82 12.53 1.30
N ALA A 288 -19.78 13.43 1.02
CA ALA A 288 -20.40 14.30 2.00
C ALA A 288 -21.18 13.49 3.05
N GLU A 289 -21.98 12.50 2.65
CA GLU A 289 -22.69 11.57 3.55
C GLU A 289 -21.71 10.81 4.45
N LYS A 290 -20.64 10.25 3.88
CA LYS A 290 -19.60 9.58 4.66
C LYS A 290 -18.92 10.52 5.65
N TRP A 291 -18.70 11.77 5.26
CA TRP A 291 -18.13 12.77 6.16
C TRP A 291 -19.09 13.12 7.30
N LYS A 292 -20.37 13.34 6.99
CA LYS A 292 -21.43 13.55 8.00
C LYS A 292 -21.49 12.37 8.98
N GLY A 293 -21.53 11.13 8.48
CA GLY A 293 -21.51 9.95 9.33
C GLY A 293 -20.28 9.87 10.24
N ARG A 294 -19.09 10.29 9.76
CA ARG A 294 -17.90 10.38 10.62
C ARG A 294 -18.06 11.44 11.71
N VAL A 295 -18.52 12.64 11.36
CA VAL A 295 -18.76 13.72 12.33
C VAL A 295 -19.76 13.26 13.40
N GLU A 296 -20.89 12.70 12.99
CA GLU A 296 -21.90 12.17 13.91
C GLU A 296 -21.35 11.08 14.83
N THR A 297 -20.54 10.15 14.32
CA THR A 297 -19.90 9.14 15.19
C THR A 297 -18.96 9.77 16.20
N THR A 298 -18.20 10.79 15.82
CA THR A 298 -17.31 11.50 16.76
C THR A 298 -18.09 12.27 17.81
N GLU A 299 -19.21 12.89 17.44
CA GLU A 299 -20.09 13.62 18.35
C GLU A 299 -20.79 12.67 19.32
N LYS A 300 -21.32 11.53 18.84
CA LYS A 300 -21.88 10.47 19.70
C LYS A 300 -20.84 9.97 20.70
N MET A 301 -19.63 9.67 20.25
CA MET A 301 -18.54 9.24 21.15
C MET A 301 -18.16 10.30 22.18
N LYS A 302 -18.18 11.59 21.82
CA LYS A 302 -17.98 12.69 22.77
C LYS A 302 -19.13 12.79 23.78
N ALA A 303 -20.37 12.73 23.29
CA ALA A 303 -21.57 12.79 24.11
C ALA A 303 -21.64 11.61 25.10
N ASP A 304 -21.34 10.39 24.66
CA ASP A 304 -21.35 9.20 25.52
C ASP A 304 -20.28 9.28 26.61
N LYS A 305 -19.08 9.80 26.29
CA LYS A 305 -18.05 10.06 27.30
C LYS A 305 -18.48 11.13 28.30
N GLN A 306 -19.14 12.19 27.83
CA GLN A 306 -19.68 13.24 28.70
C GLN A 306 -20.80 12.71 29.60
N LYS A 307 -21.74 11.92 29.05
CA LYS A 307 -22.80 11.24 29.81
C LYS A 307 -22.22 10.32 30.90
N LYS A 308 -21.26 9.45 30.55
CA LYS A 308 -20.57 8.61 31.54
C LYS A 308 -19.91 9.42 32.65
N ARG A 309 -19.33 10.58 32.31
CA ARG A 309 -18.73 11.48 33.31
C ARG A 309 -19.80 12.11 34.20
N SER A 310 -20.91 12.59 33.64
CA SER A 310 -22.01 13.15 34.44
C SER A 310 -22.65 12.11 35.35
N ASP A 311 -22.80 10.87 34.86
CA ASP A 311 -23.36 9.76 35.63
C ASP A 311 -22.42 9.36 36.77
N ASN A 312 -21.12 9.25 36.52
CA ASN A 312 -20.14 8.99 37.58
C ASN A 312 -20.08 10.11 38.63
N ILE A 313 -20.24 11.37 38.22
CA ILE A 313 -20.30 12.51 39.14
C ILE A 313 -21.59 12.47 39.97
N SER A 314 -22.73 12.16 39.34
CA SER A 314 -24.02 12.06 40.02
C SER A 314 -24.02 10.89 41.00
N GLN A 315 -23.50 9.72 40.61
CA GLN A 315 -23.30 8.56 41.48
C GLN A 315 -22.42 8.91 42.68
N LYS A 316 -21.25 9.54 42.48
CA LYS A 316 -20.41 10.01 43.59
C LYS A 316 -21.13 10.99 44.52
N LYS A 317 -21.99 11.86 43.97
CA LYS A 317 -22.81 12.78 44.78
C LYS A 317 -23.86 12.01 45.60
N GLN A 318 -24.49 11.00 45.02
CA GLN A 318 -25.46 10.15 45.71
C GLN A 318 -24.78 9.29 46.78
N GLU A 319 -23.66 8.64 46.49
CA GLU A 319 -22.86 7.88 47.46
C GLU A 319 -22.47 8.74 48.67
N LYS A 320 -22.03 9.98 48.44
CA LYS A 320 -21.74 10.93 49.54
C LYS A 320 -22.98 11.25 50.37
N LYS A 321 -24.15 11.40 49.75
CA LYS A 321 -25.42 11.60 50.47
C LYS A 321 -25.80 10.36 51.27
N MET A 322 -25.78 9.17 50.66
CA MET A 322 -26.08 7.90 51.31
C MET A 322 -25.12 7.62 52.47
N ARG A 323 -23.83 7.91 52.34
CA ARG A 323 -22.86 7.78 53.44
C ARG A 323 -23.16 8.74 54.60
N LYS A 324 -23.67 9.95 54.33
CA LYS A 324 -24.11 10.87 55.39
C LYS A 324 -25.38 10.36 56.08
N ILE A 325 -26.34 9.84 55.31
CA ILE A 325 -27.57 9.23 55.82
C ILE A 325 -27.23 8.02 56.70
N ALA A 326 -26.44 7.06 56.19
CA ALA A 326 -26.02 5.88 56.93
C ALA A 326 -25.24 6.24 58.22
N LYS A 327 -24.41 7.28 58.21
CA LYS A 327 -23.75 7.78 59.43
C LYS A 327 -24.75 8.33 60.44
N ARG A 328 -25.81 9.01 59.98
CA ARG A 328 -26.87 9.54 60.84
C ARG A 328 -27.73 8.40 61.42
N GLU A 329 -28.13 7.45 60.58
CA GLU A 329 -28.89 6.26 60.99
C GLU A 329 -28.09 5.38 61.96
N LYS A 330 -26.80 5.14 61.70
CA LYS A 330 -25.93 4.40 62.64
C LYS A 330 -25.80 5.11 63.99
N LYS A 331 -25.81 6.44 64.02
CA LYS A 331 -25.84 7.20 65.29
C LYS A 331 -27.20 7.09 65.98
N LEU A 332 -28.29 7.13 65.21
CA LEU A 332 -29.65 7.02 65.73
C LEU A 332 -29.97 5.62 66.28
N MET A 333 -29.44 4.57 65.64
CA MET A 333 -29.63 3.15 65.97
C MET A 333 -28.49 2.57 66.83
N ARG A 334 -27.65 3.40 67.46
CA ARG A 334 -26.54 2.94 68.30
C ARG A 334 -27.09 2.35 69.61
N PRO A 335 -26.82 1.08 69.96
CA PRO A 335 -27.31 0.49 71.21
C PRO A 335 -26.73 1.24 72.43
N GLY A 336 -27.58 1.76 73.31
CA GLY A 336 -27.18 2.52 74.50
C GLY A 336 -28.21 3.55 74.98
N PHE A 337 -27.83 4.39 75.96
CA PHE A 337 -28.69 5.32 76.71
C PHE A 337 -29.33 6.44 75.87
N GLU A 338 -28.75 6.81 74.72
CA GLU A 338 -29.23 7.90 73.85
C GLU A 338 -29.79 7.43 72.49
N GLY A 339 -29.78 6.13 72.20
CA GLY A 339 -30.30 5.56 70.96
C GLY A 339 -31.78 5.19 71.05
N ARG A 340 -32.51 5.18 69.93
CA ARG A 340 -33.89 4.66 69.89
C ARG A 340 -33.86 3.17 70.29
N LYS A 341 -34.48 2.82 71.42
CA LYS A 341 -34.72 1.41 71.80
C LYS A 341 -35.79 0.83 70.86
N GLU A 342 -35.44 -0.24 70.19
CA GLU A 342 -36.33 -1.01 69.31
C GLU A 342 -37.25 -1.89 70.17
N GLY A 343 -38.15 -1.23 70.91
CA GLY A 343 -39.10 -1.87 71.83
C GLY A 343 -38.86 -1.53 73.30
N PHE A 344 -39.95 -1.24 74.01
CA PHE A 344 -39.98 -1.35 75.46
C PHE A 344 -39.98 -2.85 75.79
N ILE A 345 -39.13 -3.27 76.72
CA ILE A 345 -39.03 -4.68 77.17
C ILE A 345 -40.30 -5.13 77.93
N THR A 346 -41.21 -4.21 78.23
CA THR A 346 -42.49 -4.53 78.88
C THR A 346 -43.62 -4.55 77.85
N GLN A 347 -43.97 -5.73 77.35
CA GLN A 347 -45.37 -6.02 77.06
C GLN A 347 -46.04 -6.25 78.42
N GLY A 348 -46.81 -5.25 78.87
CA GLY A 348 -47.67 -5.32 80.05
C GLY A 348 -49.11 -5.25 79.61
#